data_AF-A0A9W4RT18-F1
#
_entry.id   AF-A0A9W4RT18-F1
#
_cell.length_a   1.000
_cell.length_b   1.000
_cell.length_c   1.000
_cell.angle_alpha   90.00
_cell.angle_beta   90.00
_cell.angle_gamma   90.00
#
_symmetry.space_group_name_H-M   'P 1'
#
loop_
_entity.id
_entity.type
_entity.pdbx_description
1 polymer ?
#
loop_
_entity_poly.entity_id
_entity_poly.type
_entity_poly.pdbx_seq_one_letter_code
_entity_poly.pdbx_strand_id
1 'polypeptide(L)'
;MASNPPGQCCTVGVKHEGTPQGKKVSVGGKYEGYLAEAPVDKAHKNTGILFVADVFGIWQNSQLLADQFAANGYTTLIVDLFDGDQLSLPMPAGFDIMKWFKEGSDGKHPHNKEDVDPIIVDSIKYLQQEHNITNLGAVGYCFGAKYVVRHYKDGIKVGFVAHPSFVDEDELAAINGPLSIAAAETDSIFPTPLRHKSEEILQKTGLPYQINLYSGVEHGFAVRCDVSQKVQKYAKEQAFYQAIAWFDEHLL
;
A
#
# COMPACT_ATOMS: atom_id res chain seq x y z
N MET A 1 26.62 21.09 -21.04
CA MET A 1 25.39 21.12 -20.22
C MET A 1 25.62 20.22 -19.02
N ALA A 2 25.23 20.65 -17.81
CA ALA A 2 25.47 19.92 -16.56
C ALA A 2 24.25 19.14 -16.06
N SER A 3 23.18 19.09 -16.85
CA SER A 3 21.96 18.32 -16.57
C SER A 3 21.21 18.01 -17.87
N ASN A 4 20.37 16.98 -17.82
CA ASN A 4 19.44 16.65 -18.90
C ASN A 4 18.19 17.56 -18.88
N PRO A 5 17.42 17.62 -19.98
CA PRO A 5 16.11 18.28 -20.00
C PRO A 5 15.14 17.67 -18.96
N PRO A 6 14.13 18.43 -18.49
CA PRO A 6 13.08 17.90 -17.62
C PRO A 6 12.42 16.65 -18.22
N GLY A 7 12.38 15.55 -17.46
CA GLY A 7 11.68 14.32 -17.83
C GLY A 7 10.22 14.33 -17.40
N GLN A 8 9.46 13.27 -17.73
CA GLN A 8 8.05 13.14 -17.31
C GLN A 8 7.86 13.14 -15.79
N CYS A 9 8.89 12.75 -15.01
CA CYS A 9 8.93 12.87 -13.55
C CYS A 9 8.66 14.30 -13.04
N CYS A 10 8.87 15.34 -13.87
CA CYS A 10 8.59 16.74 -13.53
C CYS A 10 7.13 17.18 -13.78
N THR A 11 6.28 16.32 -14.38
CA THR A 11 4.92 16.69 -14.82
C THR A 11 3.80 15.92 -14.12
N VAL A 12 4.13 14.83 -13.42
CA VAL A 12 3.17 14.02 -12.66
C VAL A 12 3.22 14.46 -11.20
N GLY A 13 2.32 15.36 -10.83
CA GLY A 13 2.12 15.76 -9.43
C GLY A 13 1.35 14.72 -8.64
N VAL A 14 1.46 14.77 -7.31
CA VAL A 14 0.67 13.92 -6.41
C VAL A 14 -0.78 14.44 -6.35
N LYS A 15 -1.75 13.59 -6.66
CA LYS A 15 -3.18 13.92 -6.55
C LYS A 15 -3.59 13.84 -5.08
N HIS A 16 -4.05 14.96 -4.53
CA HIS A 16 -4.66 15.03 -3.20
C HIS A 16 -6.19 15.16 -3.27
N GLU A 17 -6.69 15.65 -4.39
CA GLU A 17 -8.10 15.85 -4.70
C GLU A 17 -8.36 15.42 -6.15
N GLY A 18 -9.61 15.15 -6.51
CA GLY A 18 -10.02 14.82 -7.87
C GLY A 18 -11.05 13.70 -7.95
N THR A 19 -11.45 13.36 -9.18
CA THR A 19 -12.36 12.24 -9.42
C THR A 19 -11.56 10.98 -9.72
N PRO A 20 -11.78 9.88 -8.98
CA PRO A 20 -11.21 8.57 -9.30
C PRO A 20 -11.49 8.16 -10.76
N GLN A 21 -10.50 7.58 -11.44
CA GLN A 21 -10.55 7.28 -12.88
C GLN A 21 -10.54 5.78 -13.21
N GLY A 22 -10.02 4.94 -12.32
CA GLY A 22 -10.20 3.50 -12.35
C GLY A 22 -11.66 3.05 -12.27
N LYS A 23 -11.85 1.74 -12.45
CA LYS A 23 -13.17 1.10 -12.55
C LYS A 23 -13.39 0.11 -11.42
N LYS A 24 -14.66 -0.05 -11.00
CA LYS A 24 -15.04 -1.17 -10.14
C LYS A 24 -14.89 -2.48 -10.90
N VAL A 25 -14.35 -3.50 -10.26
CA VAL A 25 -14.15 -4.85 -10.81
C VAL A 25 -14.60 -5.89 -9.79
N SER A 26 -14.85 -7.12 -10.27
CA SER A 26 -15.04 -8.29 -9.40
C SER A 26 -13.80 -9.18 -9.52
N VAL A 27 -13.06 -9.30 -8.43
CA VAL A 27 -11.84 -10.11 -8.35
C VAL A 27 -12.24 -11.57 -8.16
N GLY A 28 -11.92 -12.42 -9.13
CA GLY A 28 -12.25 -13.84 -9.12
C GLY A 28 -13.75 -14.15 -9.06
N GLY A 29 -14.61 -13.19 -9.39
CA GLY A 29 -16.06 -13.30 -9.25
C GLY A 29 -16.57 -13.28 -7.79
N LYS A 30 -15.71 -12.92 -6.82
CA LYS A 30 -16.00 -13.01 -5.39
C LYS A 30 -15.91 -11.68 -4.65
N TYR A 31 -14.82 -10.94 -4.88
CA TYR A 31 -14.50 -9.75 -4.08
C TYR A 31 -14.70 -8.48 -4.91
N GLU A 32 -15.21 -7.41 -4.30
CA GLU A 32 -15.19 -6.11 -4.94
C GLU A 32 -13.75 -5.57 -5.03
N GLY A 33 -13.46 -4.91 -6.14
CA GLY A 33 -12.15 -4.29 -6.37
C GLY A 33 -12.27 -2.98 -7.12
N TYR A 34 -11.19 -2.22 -7.09
CA TYR A 34 -11.00 -1.01 -7.87
C TYR A 34 -9.71 -1.13 -8.68
N LEU A 35 -9.84 -1.12 -10.00
CA LEU A 35 -8.72 -1.29 -10.92
C LEU A 35 -8.43 0.04 -11.63
N ALA A 36 -7.26 0.59 -11.37
CA ALA A 36 -6.68 1.71 -12.11
C ALA A 36 -5.71 1.17 -13.16
N GLU A 37 -6.08 1.25 -14.43
CA GLU A 37 -5.25 0.76 -15.53
C GLU A 37 -4.23 1.82 -15.95
N ALA A 38 -2.97 1.43 -16.10
CA ALA A 38 -1.96 2.34 -16.63
C ALA A 38 -2.28 2.69 -18.09
N PRO A 39 -2.11 3.96 -18.52
CA PRO A 39 -2.25 4.35 -19.92
C PRO A 39 -1.34 3.52 -20.82
N VAL A 40 -1.84 3.08 -21.98
CA VAL A 40 -1.13 2.15 -22.88
C VAL A 40 0.25 2.65 -23.29
N ASP A 41 0.42 3.97 -23.45
CA ASP A 41 1.68 4.62 -23.80
C ASP A 41 2.70 4.73 -22.65
N LYS A 42 2.25 4.48 -21.41
CA LYS A 42 3.06 4.56 -20.19
C LYS A 42 3.20 3.24 -19.45
N ALA A 43 2.38 2.25 -19.79
CA ALA A 43 2.31 1.00 -19.05
C ALA A 43 3.66 0.26 -19.05
N HIS A 44 4.14 -0.06 -17.85
CA HIS A 44 5.29 -0.94 -17.69
C HIS A 44 4.89 -2.36 -18.08
N LYS A 45 5.69 -2.97 -18.97
CA LYS A 45 5.37 -4.26 -19.56
C LYS A 45 5.21 -5.32 -18.46
N ASN A 46 4.06 -6.01 -18.47
CA ASN A 46 3.73 -7.09 -17.53
C ASN A 46 3.90 -6.72 -16.05
N THR A 47 3.81 -5.44 -15.70
CA THR A 47 4.12 -4.92 -14.37
C THR A 47 2.92 -4.22 -13.75
N GLY A 48 2.68 -4.46 -12.46
CA GLY A 48 1.53 -3.90 -11.76
C GLY A 48 1.66 -3.99 -10.25
N ILE A 49 0.74 -3.33 -9.56
CA ILE A 49 0.77 -3.16 -8.11
C ILE A 49 -0.53 -3.70 -7.50
N LEU A 50 -0.38 -4.56 -6.49
CA LEU A 50 -1.47 -4.83 -5.55
C LEU A 50 -1.44 -3.77 -4.45
N PHE A 51 -2.50 -2.97 -4.37
CA PHE A 51 -2.71 -1.98 -3.34
C PHE A 51 -3.51 -2.59 -2.20
N VAL A 52 -2.85 -2.84 -1.07
CA VAL A 52 -3.45 -3.35 0.15
C VAL A 52 -3.76 -2.18 1.08
N ALA A 53 -5.04 -1.84 1.16
CA ALA A 53 -5.53 -0.64 1.82
C ALA A 53 -5.40 -0.67 3.35
N ASP A 54 -5.58 0.51 3.96
CA ASP A 54 -5.85 0.61 5.38
C ASP A 54 -7.31 0.21 5.70
N VAL A 55 -7.71 0.35 6.96
CA VAL A 55 -9.04 -0.05 7.47
C VAL A 55 -10.23 0.66 6.79
N PHE A 56 -9.98 1.66 5.94
CA PHE A 56 -11.02 2.36 5.15
C PHE A 56 -11.21 1.74 3.76
N GLY A 57 -10.41 0.73 3.38
CA GLY A 57 -10.62 -0.09 2.18
C GLY A 57 -10.58 0.70 0.87
N ILE A 58 -11.60 0.50 0.04
CA ILE A 58 -11.78 1.24 -1.22
C ILE A 58 -12.56 2.53 -0.93
N TRP A 59 -11.83 3.65 -0.87
CA TRP A 59 -12.39 4.97 -0.64
C TRP A 59 -11.64 6.03 -1.44
N GLN A 60 -12.12 7.27 -1.40
CA GLN A 60 -11.61 8.38 -2.20
C GLN A 60 -10.08 8.47 -2.25
N ASN A 61 -9.40 8.41 -1.10
CA ASN A 61 -7.95 8.59 -1.06
C ASN A 61 -7.18 7.37 -1.57
N SER A 62 -7.63 6.14 -1.27
CA SER A 62 -6.98 4.94 -1.79
C SER A 62 -7.15 4.82 -3.31
N GLN A 63 -8.33 5.17 -3.83
CA GLN A 63 -8.58 5.24 -5.27
C GLN A 63 -7.68 6.27 -5.97
N LEU A 64 -7.55 7.49 -5.41
CA LEU A 64 -6.66 8.51 -5.96
C LEU A 64 -5.19 8.11 -5.92
N LEU A 65 -4.75 7.33 -4.94
CA LEU A 65 -3.39 6.78 -4.91
C LEU A 65 -3.20 5.69 -5.97
N ALA A 66 -4.15 4.76 -6.12
CA ALA A 66 -4.11 3.76 -7.18
C ALA A 66 -4.06 4.38 -8.58
N ASP A 67 -4.86 5.43 -8.82
CA ASP A 67 -4.82 6.21 -10.05
C ASP A 67 -3.46 6.88 -10.29
N GLN A 68 -2.74 7.25 -9.24
CA GLN A 68 -1.40 7.84 -9.37
C GLN A 68 -0.34 6.80 -9.70
N PHE A 69 -0.40 5.60 -9.10
CA PHE A 69 0.45 4.49 -9.53
C PHE A 69 0.19 4.16 -11.01
N ALA A 70 -1.07 4.08 -11.44
CA ALA A 70 -1.44 3.89 -12.83
C ALA A 70 -0.92 5.00 -13.75
N ALA A 71 -1.01 6.26 -13.33
CA ALA A 71 -0.46 7.39 -14.09
C ALA A 71 1.07 7.35 -14.25
N ASN A 72 1.77 6.63 -13.37
CA ASN A 72 3.21 6.34 -13.42
C ASN A 72 3.53 4.98 -14.06
N GLY A 73 2.59 4.37 -14.80
CA GLY A 73 2.86 3.17 -15.58
C GLY A 73 2.54 1.84 -14.89
N TYR A 74 2.03 1.88 -13.65
CA TYR A 74 1.73 0.68 -12.87
C TYR A 74 0.22 0.40 -12.81
N THR A 75 -0.27 -0.58 -13.57
CA THR A 75 -1.67 -1.03 -13.39
C THR A 75 -1.87 -1.50 -11.96
N THR A 76 -2.83 -0.88 -11.26
CA THR A 76 -2.96 -0.99 -9.80
C THR A 76 -4.35 -1.46 -9.42
N LEU A 77 -4.41 -2.53 -8.62
CA LEU A 77 -5.65 -3.09 -8.07
C LEU A 77 -5.73 -2.81 -6.58
N ILE A 78 -6.82 -2.21 -6.13
CA ILE A 78 -7.27 -2.25 -4.74
C ILE A 78 -8.34 -3.34 -4.64
N VAL A 79 -8.30 -4.17 -3.61
CA VAL A 79 -9.36 -5.14 -3.30
C VAL A 79 -10.01 -4.77 -1.97
N ASP A 80 -11.30 -5.04 -1.85
CA ASP A 80 -12.00 -4.94 -0.58
C ASP A 80 -11.57 -6.10 0.34
N LEU A 81 -10.81 -5.75 1.38
CA LEU A 81 -10.28 -6.70 2.35
C LEU A 81 -11.31 -7.07 3.43
N PHE A 82 -12.42 -6.36 3.49
CA PHE A 82 -13.37 -6.41 4.61
C PHE A 82 -14.77 -6.83 4.18
N ASP A 83 -14.96 -7.24 2.92
CA ASP A 83 -16.24 -7.69 2.35
C ASP A 83 -17.41 -6.73 2.64
N GLY A 84 -17.19 -5.44 2.39
CA GLY A 84 -18.15 -4.37 2.64
C GLY A 84 -18.19 -3.86 4.09
N ASP A 85 -17.36 -4.40 4.98
CA ASP A 85 -17.31 -4.02 6.41
C ASP A 85 -16.21 -3.00 6.74
N GLN A 86 -15.65 -2.30 5.75
CA GLN A 86 -14.63 -1.28 5.96
C GLN A 86 -15.14 -0.13 6.85
N LEU A 87 -14.21 0.49 7.55
CA LEU A 87 -14.51 1.63 8.41
C LEU A 87 -14.79 2.90 7.57
N SER A 88 -15.46 3.86 8.20
CA SER A 88 -15.77 5.16 7.61
C SER A 88 -15.35 6.29 8.54
N LEU A 89 -14.98 7.44 7.96
CA LEU A 89 -14.68 8.65 8.70
C LEU A 89 -15.91 9.58 8.79
N PRO A 90 -16.09 10.32 9.90
CA PRO A 90 -15.34 10.21 11.14
C PRO A 90 -15.69 8.94 11.92
N MET A 91 -14.71 8.40 12.65
CA MET A 91 -14.91 7.23 13.51
C MET A 91 -15.80 7.59 14.72
N PRO A 92 -16.73 6.70 15.13
CA PRO A 92 -17.52 6.91 16.34
C PRO A 92 -16.65 7.02 17.60
N ALA A 93 -17.04 7.88 18.54
CA ALA A 93 -16.37 7.97 19.83
C ALA A 93 -16.48 6.63 20.59
N GLY A 94 -15.36 6.16 21.14
CA GLY A 94 -15.31 4.88 21.86
C GLY A 94 -15.37 3.64 20.97
N PHE A 95 -15.18 3.78 19.64
CA PHE A 95 -15.09 2.63 18.74
C PHE A 95 -13.95 1.69 19.13
N ASP A 96 -14.28 0.42 19.34
CA ASP A 96 -13.31 -0.62 19.67
C ASP A 96 -12.79 -1.29 18.38
N ILE A 97 -11.69 -0.75 17.86
CA ILE A 97 -11.06 -1.28 16.65
C ILE A 97 -10.54 -2.71 16.84
N MET A 98 -10.14 -3.10 18.05
CA MET A 98 -9.66 -4.45 18.32
C MET A 98 -10.81 -5.46 18.33
N LYS A 99 -11.99 -5.06 18.82
CA LYS A 99 -13.20 -5.86 18.68
C LYS A 99 -13.61 -5.99 17.22
N TRP A 100 -13.59 -4.90 16.46
CA TRP A 100 -13.91 -4.94 15.02
C TRP A 100 -12.97 -5.89 14.25
N PHE A 101 -11.65 -5.89 14.52
CA PHE A 101 -10.76 -6.88 13.91
C PHE A 101 -11.12 -8.33 14.27
N LYS A 102 -11.59 -8.58 15.50
CA LYS A 102 -11.88 -9.94 15.99
C LYS A 102 -13.24 -10.48 15.58
N GLU A 103 -14.20 -9.60 15.36
CA GLU A 103 -15.61 -9.98 15.24
C GLU A 103 -16.31 -9.35 14.02
N GLY A 104 -15.71 -8.37 13.35
CA GLY A 104 -16.40 -7.52 12.36
C GLY A 104 -17.45 -6.62 13.00
N SER A 105 -18.13 -5.80 12.19
CA SER A 105 -19.23 -4.96 12.68
C SER A 105 -20.47 -5.77 13.05
N ASP A 106 -20.64 -6.96 12.48
CA ASP A 106 -21.81 -7.81 12.69
C ASP A 106 -21.61 -8.91 13.75
N GLY A 107 -20.40 -9.02 14.29
CA GLY A 107 -20.06 -10.00 15.31
C GLY A 107 -19.71 -11.39 14.79
N LYS A 108 -19.63 -11.59 13.46
CA LYS A 108 -19.50 -12.90 12.81
C LYS A 108 -18.41 -12.99 11.75
N HIS A 109 -17.98 -11.87 11.18
CA HIS A 109 -17.02 -11.84 10.09
C HIS A 109 -15.75 -11.09 10.54
N PRO A 110 -14.73 -11.80 11.05
CA PRO A 110 -13.51 -11.18 11.52
C PRO A 110 -12.67 -10.60 10.36
N HIS A 111 -11.74 -9.72 10.71
CA HIS A 111 -10.75 -9.16 9.79
C HIS A 111 -9.35 -9.63 10.20
N ASN A 112 -9.20 -10.95 10.36
CA ASN A 112 -7.95 -11.59 10.76
C ASN A 112 -7.19 -12.15 9.54
N LYS A 113 -6.09 -12.88 9.78
CA LYS A 113 -5.29 -13.45 8.68
C LYS A 113 -6.04 -14.56 7.92
N GLU A 114 -6.80 -15.42 8.61
CA GLU A 114 -7.57 -16.49 7.98
C GLU A 114 -8.64 -15.95 7.02
N ASP A 115 -9.23 -14.79 7.33
CA ASP A 115 -10.26 -14.14 6.52
C ASP A 115 -9.67 -13.32 5.36
N VAL A 116 -8.55 -12.62 5.60
CA VAL A 116 -7.96 -11.71 4.60
C VAL A 116 -6.98 -12.39 3.65
N ASP A 117 -6.21 -13.40 4.10
CA ASP A 117 -5.22 -14.08 3.26
C ASP A 117 -5.80 -14.64 1.95
N PRO A 118 -6.97 -15.30 1.94
CA PRO A 118 -7.56 -15.80 0.69
C PRO A 118 -7.87 -14.68 -0.31
N ILE A 119 -8.28 -13.51 0.18
CA ILE A 119 -8.58 -12.33 -0.64
C ILE A 119 -7.31 -11.85 -1.34
N ILE A 120 -6.20 -11.77 -0.60
CA ILE A 120 -4.90 -11.37 -1.16
C ILE A 120 -4.43 -12.37 -2.21
N VAL A 121 -4.48 -13.66 -1.89
CA VAL A 121 -4.04 -14.72 -2.81
C VAL A 121 -4.87 -14.72 -4.11
N ASP A 122 -6.19 -14.58 -4.02
CA ASP A 122 -7.05 -14.50 -5.21
C ASP A 122 -6.84 -13.19 -5.98
N SER A 123 -6.50 -12.09 -5.32
CA SER A 123 -6.12 -10.82 -5.97
C SER A 123 -4.80 -10.91 -6.72
N ILE A 124 -3.80 -11.59 -6.16
CA ILE A 124 -2.52 -11.88 -6.84
C ILE A 124 -2.78 -12.70 -8.11
N LYS A 125 -3.58 -13.77 -8.01
CA LYS A 125 -3.94 -14.59 -9.18
C LYS A 125 -4.68 -13.79 -10.23
N TYR A 126 -5.63 -12.94 -9.83
CA TYR A 126 -6.37 -12.07 -10.74
C TYR A 126 -5.43 -11.16 -11.56
N LEU A 127 -4.49 -10.48 -10.91
CA LEU A 127 -3.48 -9.67 -11.59
C LEU A 127 -2.59 -10.51 -12.52
N GLN A 128 -2.13 -11.66 -12.07
CA GLN A 128 -1.24 -12.51 -12.86
C GLN A 128 -1.94 -13.13 -14.08
N GLN A 129 -3.16 -13.63 -13.92
CA GLN A 129 -3.85 -14.44 -14.92
C GLN A 129 -4.73 -13.62 -15.85
N GLU A 130 -5.47 -12.64 -15.31
CA GLU A 130 -6.42 -11.84 -16.10
C GLU A 130 -5.77 -10.57 -16.67
N HIS A 131 -4.73 -10.05 -16.01
CA HIS A 131 -4.02 -8.83 -16.42
C HIS A 131 -2.59 -9.07 -16.90
N ASN A 132 -2.14 -10.33 -16.96
CA ASN A 132 -0.80 -10.72 -17.42
C ASN A 132 0.33 -9.98 -16.67
N ILE A 133 0.14 -9.74 -15.37
CA ILE A 133 1.13 -9.09 -14.50
C ILE A 133 2.08 -10.16 -13.96
N THR A 134 3.30 -10.23 -14.52
CA THR A 134 4.34 -11.16 -14.06
C THR A 134 5.36 -10.49 -13.13
N ASN A 135 5.46 -9.16 -13.17
CA ASN A 135 6.22 -8.33 -12.24
C ASN A 135 5.25 -7.65 -11.28
N LEU A 136 4.91 -8.36 -10.20
CA LEU A 136 3.98 -7.87 -9.21
C LEU A 136 4.73 -7.18 -8.06
N GLY A 137 4.52 -5.88 -7.92
CA GLY A 137 4.80 -5.16 -6.69
C GLY A 137 3.56 -5.08 -5.80
N ALA A 138 3.74 -4.68 -4.54
CA ALA A 138 2.62 -4.40 -3.67
C ALA A 138 2.88 -3.20 -2.75
N VAL A 139 1.83 -2.42 -2.50
CA VAL A 139 1.85 -1.32 -1.54
C VAL A 139 0.89 -1.62 -0.39
N GLY A 140 1.32 -1.35 0.84
CA GLY A 140 0.55 -1.64 2.05
C GLY A 140 0.46 -0.43 2.97
N TYR A 141 -0.74 -0.05 3.38
CA TYR A 141 -0.95 1.12 4.25
C TYR A 141 -1.58 0.69 5.57
N CYS A 142 -1.00 1.06 6.72
CA CYS A 142 -1.52 0.66 8.04
C CYS A 142 -1.67 -0.87 8.13
N PHE A 143 -2.92 -1.35 8.23
CA PHE A 143 -3.29 -2.76 8.27
C PHE A 143 -2.77 -3.54 7.06
N GLY A 144 -2.83 -2.95 5.87
CA GLY A 144 -2.38 -3.59 4.64
C GLY A 144 -0.88 -3.92 4.62
N ALA A 145 -0.06 -3.27 5.45
CA ALA A 145 1.37 -3.56 5.53
C ALA A 145 1.66 -5.01 5.94
N LYS A 146 0.88 -5.56 6.89
CA LYS A 146 1.00 -6.96 7.30
C LYS A 146 0.89 -7.89 6.09
N TYR A 147 -0.13 -7.69 5.28
CA TYR A 147 -0.43 -8.58 4.16
C TYR A 147 0.53 -8.40 2.99
N VAL A 148 1.09 -7.20 2.76
CA VAL A 148 2.22 -7.07 1.83
C VAL A 148 3.40 -7.91 2.28
N VAL A 149 3.83 -7.79 3.54
CA VAL A 149 4.97 -8.54 4.09
C VAL A 149 4.72 -10.05 4.06
N ARG A 150 3.53 -10.47 4.47
CA ARG A 150 3.15 -11.87 4.60
C ARG A 150 3.02 -12.61 3.26
N HIS A 151 2.65 -11.91 2.19
CA HIS A 151 2.36 -12.51 0.88
C HIS A 151 3.49 -12.38 -0.15
N TYR A 152 4.71 -12.03 0.27
CA TYR A 152 5.92 -12.22 -0.55
C TYR A 152 6.04 -13.67 -1.05
N LYS A 153 5.72 -14.65 -0.21
CA LYS A 153 5.71 -16.08 -0.56
C LYS A 153 4.73 -16.44 -1.69
N ASP A 154 3.73 -15.60 -1.95
CA ASP A 154 2.64 -15.87 -2.89
C ASP A 154 2.83 -15.15 -4.25
N GLY A 155 3.94 -14.42 -4.43
CA GLY A 155 4.34 -13.86 -5.74
C GLY A 155 4.55 -12.35 -5.78
N ILE A 156 4.46 -11.65 -4.64
CA ILE A 156 4.93 -10.26 -4.54
C ILE A 156 6.46 -10.26 -4.67
N LYS A 157 6.99 -9.52 -5.64
CA LYS A 157 8.44 -9.41 -5.89
C LYS A 157 9.09 -8.25 -5.16
N VAL A 158 8.37 -7.14 -5.03
CA VAL A 158 8.84 -5.89 -4.41
C VAL A 158 7.72 -5.28 -3.60
N GLY A 159 8.00 -4.84 -2.38
CA GLY A 159 7.02 -4.26 -1.48
C GLY A 159 7.38 -2.84 -1.06
N PHE A 160 6.35 -2.04 -0.87
CA PHE A 160 6.42 -0.77 -0.17
C PHE A 160 5.33 -0.74 0.90
N VAL A 161 5.65 -0.29 2.12
CA VAL A 161 4.64 -0.11 3.17
C VAL A 161 4.76 1.26 3.82
N ALA A 162 3.63 1.87 4.17
CA ALA A 162 3.59 3.14 4.87
C ALA A 162 2.84 3.00 6.20
N HIS A 163 3.43 3.58 7.27
CA HIS A 163 2.92 3.58 8.65
C HIS A 163 2.34 2.20 9.03
N PRO A 164 3.17 1.14 9.08
CA PRO A 164 2.72 -0.25 9.14
C PRO A 164 2.05 -0.61 10.48
N SER A 165 1.13 -1.58 10.44
CA SER A 165 0.45 -2.15 11.60
C SER A 165 0.47 -3.68 11.55
N PHE A 166 0.55 -4.34 12.71
CA PHE A 166 0.45 -5.80 12.87
C PHE A 166 1.46 -6.66 12.06
N VAL A 167 2.59 -6.09 11.65
CA VAL A 167 3.67 -6.85 10.99
C VAL A 167 4.40 -7.67 12.04
N ASP A 168 4.36 -9.00 11.90
CA ASP A 168 5.07 -9.92 12.80
C ASP A 168 6.56 -10.04 12.43
N GLU A 169 7.44 -10.22 13.43
CA GLU A 169 8.89 -10.32 13.20
C GLU A 169 9.27 -11.47 12.26
N ASP A 170 8.64 -12.64 12.44
CA ASP A 170 8.90 -13.82 11.62
C ASP A 170 8.39 -13.64 10.18
N GLU A 171 7.28 -12.91 9.98
CA GLU A 171 6.76 -12.58 8.65
C GLU A 171 7.72 -11.61 7.94
N LEU A 172 8.22 -10.60 8.66
CA LEU A 172 9.20 -9.66 8.12
C LEU A 172 10.54 -10.33 7.80
N ALA A 173 10.99 -11.28 8.63
CA ALA A 173 12.22 -12.03 8.38
C ALA A 173 12.09 -12.99 7.18
N ALA A 174 10.86 -13.40 6.84
CA ALA A 174 10.59 -14.37 5.78
C ALA A 174 10.37 -13.74 4.38
N ILE A 175 10.46 -12.41 4.24
CA ILE A 175 10.39 -11.77 2.93
C ILE A 175 11.49 -12.31 2.00
N ASN A 176 11.19 -12.38 0.71
CA ASN A 176 12.10 -12.91 -0.31
C ASN A 176 12.37 -11.91 -1.45
N GLY A 177 12.08 -10.63 -1.22
CA GLY A 177 12.34 -9.54 -2.17
C GLY A 177 12.50 -8.17 -1.48
N PRO A 178 12.83 -7.11 -2.24
CA PRO A 178 13.12 -5.78 -1.69
C PRO A 178 11.91 -5.11 -1.02
N LEU A 179 12.11 -4.56 0.19
CA LEU A 179 11.07 -3.86 0.95
C LEU A 179 11.46 -2.41 1.33
N SER A 180 10.59 -1.46 1.03
CA SER A 180 10.71 -0.07 1.49
C SER A 180 9.63 0.30 2.51
N ILE A 181 10.01 1.00 3.58
CA ILE A 181 9.12 1.41 4.68
C ILE A 181 9.12 2.94 4.78
N ALA A 182 7.93 3.55 4.69
CA ALA A 182 7.69 4.96 4.98
C ALA A 182 7.11 5.11 6.40
N ALA A 183 7.96 5.50 7.36
CA ALA A 183 7.61 5.60 8.77
C ALA A 183 7.24 7.03 9.18
N ALA A 184 6.25 7.16 10.06
CA ALA A 184 5.93 8.43 10.72
C ALA A 184 6.77 8.60 12.00
N GLU A 185 7.17 9.84 12.29
CA GLU A 185 7.87 10.19 13.53
C GLU A 185 7.03 9.88 14.76
N THR A 186 5.80 10.39 14.80
CA THR A 186 4.88 10.23 15.93
C THR A 186 3.88 9.12 15.64
N ASP A 187 4.29 7.88 15.86
CA ASP A 187 3.47 6.69 15.59
C ASP A 187 3.46 5.77 16.81
N SER A 188 2.30 5.63 17.45
CA SER A 188 2.12 4.73 18.60
C SER A 188 2.00 3.25 18.18
N ILE A 189 1.71 2.98 16.90
CA ILE A 189 1.58 1.63 16.35
C ILE A 189 2.94 1.14 15.83
N PHE A 190 3.72 2.03 15.18
CA PHE A 190 5.09 1.76 14.73
C PHE A 190 6.12 2.71 15.37
N PRO A 191 6.29 2.65 16.71
CA PRO A 191 7.19 3.53 17.45
C PRO A 191 8.65 3.19 17.21
N THR A 192 9.55 4.11 17.59
CA THR A 192 11.01 3.99 17.41
C THR A 192 11.58 2.61 17.74
N PRO A 193 11.25 1.95 18.88
CA PRO A 193 11.81 0.62 19.18
C PRO A 193 11.42 -0.44 18.14
N LEU A 194 10.17 -0.43 17.65
CA LEU A 194 9.74 -1.37 16.61
C LEU A 194 10.36 -1.03 15.26
N ARG A 195 10.59 0.26 14.95
CA ARG A 195 11.30 0.66 13.73
C ARG A 195 12.74 0.14 13.69
N HIS A 196 13.48 0.30 14.78
CA HIS A 196 14.85 -0.23 14.90
C HIS A 196 14.85 -1.75 14.87
N LYS A 197 13.86 -2.39 15.49
CA LYS A 197 13.71 -3.85 15.43
C LYS A 197 13.49 -4.34 14.00
N SER A 198 12.64 -3.65 13.22
CA SER A 198 12.46 -3.95 11.79
C SER A 198 13.76 -3.75 11.00
N GLU A 199 14.53 -2.71 11.27
CA GLU A 199 15.85 -2.50 10.65
C GLU A 199 16.81 -3.68 10.93
N GLU A 200 16.91 -4.12 12.19
CA GLU A 200 17.72 -5.28 12.58
C GLU A 200 17.30 -6.58 11.87
N ILE A 201 15.99 -6.79 11.70
CA ILE A 201 15.45 -7.96 11.00
C ILE A 201 15.79 -7.87 9.51
N LEU A 202 15.50 -6.73 8.88
CA LEU A 202 15.71 -6.51 7.46
C LEU A 202 17.18 -6.64 7.07
N GLN A 203 18.09 -6.15 7.91
CA GLN A 203 19.53 -6.31 7.70
C GLN A 203 19.94 -7.79 7.59
N LYS A 204 19.31 -8.68 8.36
CA LYS A 204 19.62 -10.11 8.37
C LYS A 204 19.07 -10.86 7.15
N THR A 205 18.10 -10.31 6.44
CA THR A 205 17.55 -10.93 5.22
C THR A 205 18.57 -10.95 4.08
N GLY A 206 19.53 -10.02 4.08
CA GLY A 206 20.47 -9.83 2.95
C GLY A 206 19.82 -9.24 1.70
N LEU A 207 18.55 -8.82 1.78
CA LEU A 207 17.81 -8.20 0.68
C LEU A 207 17.92 -6.68 0.75
N PRO A 208 17.76 -5.96 -0.40
CA PRO A 208 17.66 -4.52 -0.38
C PRO A 208 16.47 -4.06 0.47
N TYR A 209 16.71 -3.13 1.38
CA TYR A 209 15.65 -2.48 2.13
C TYR A 209 15.89 -0.99 2.28
N GLN A 210 14.82 -0.23 2.46
CA GLN A 210 14.86 1.20 2.74
C GLN A 210 13.89 1.52 3.87
N ILE A 211 14.30 2.36 4.81
CA ILE A 211 13.41 2.93 5.83
C ILE A 211 13.61 4.44 5.83
N ASN A 212 12.55 5.19 5.49
CA ASN A 212 12.55 6.64 5.60
C ASN A 212 11.67 7.06 6.78
N LEU A 213 12.20 7.92 7.64
CA LEU A 213 11.44 8.55 8.72
C LEU A 213 10.98 9.95 8.30
N TYR A 214 9.68 10.20 8.33
CA TYR A 214 9.09 11.50 8.05
C TYR A 214 8.75 12.22 9.36
N SER A 215 9.36 13.38 9.58
CA SER A 215 9.13 14.23 10.76
C SER A 215 7.83 15.02 10.67
N GLY A 216 7.22 15.31 11.83
CA GLY A 216 6.03 16.17 11.94
C GLY A 216 4.74 15.53 11.44
N VAL A 217 4.73 14.21 11.30
CA VAL A 217 3.57 13.43 10.88
C VAL A 217 3.30 12.24 11.79
N GLU A 218 2.07 11.74 11.71
CA GLU A 218 1.55 10.65 12.53
C GLU A 218 1.05 9.47 11.69
N HIS A 219 0.60 8.43 12.36
CA HIS A 219 0.07 7.23 11.72
C HIS A 219 -1.04 7.56 10.70
N GLY A 220 -0.86 7.14 9.45
CA GLY A 220 -1.80 7.45 8.36
C GLY A 220 -1.40 8.57 7.42
N PHE A 221 -0.27 9.24 7.67
CA PHE A 221 0.12 10.44 6.91
C PHE A 221 0.16 10.24 5.39
N ALA A 222 0.52 9.04 4.92
CA ALA A 222 0.62 8.75 3.49
C ALA A 222 -0.75 8.67 2.80
N VAL A 223 -1.83 8.42 3.55
CA VAL A 223 -3.19 8.28 2.99
C VAL A 223 -4.08 9.47 3.32
N ARG A 224 -4.10 9.93 4.58
CA ARG A 224 -5.19 10.77 5.12
C ARG A 224 -4.73 12.04 5.84
N CYS A 225 -3.53 12.54 5.56
CA CYS A 225 -3.03 13.76 6.20
C CYS A 225 -3.79 15.02 5.76
N ASP A 226 -3.70 16.07 6.56
CA ASP A 226 -4.17 17.41 6.19
C ASP A 226 -3.16 18.06 5.22
N VAL A 227 -3.52 18.09 3.94
CA VAL A 227 -2.67 18.62 2.87
C VAL A 227 -2.59 20.15 2.86
N SER A 228 -3.39 20.85 3.67
CA SER A 228 -3.22 22.29 3.91
C SER A 228 -1.97 22.58 4.75
N GLN A 229 -1.53 21.61 5.56
CA GLN A 229 -0.33 21.70 6.37
C GLN A 229 0.90 21.27 5.57
N LYS A 230 1.81 22.22 5.34
CA LYS A 230 2.99 22.01 4.47
C LYS A 230 3.83 20.79 4.84
N VAL A 231 4.05 20.53 6.13
CA VAL A 231 4.84 19.39 6.61
C VAL A 231 4.17 18.05 6.27
N GLN A 232 2.85 17.98 6.47
CA GLN A 232 2.07 16.78 6.20
C GLN A 232 1.96 16.52 4.70
N LYS A 233 1.68 17.56 3.91
CA LYS A 233 1.68 17.49 2.45
C LYS A 233 3.02 16.99 1.92
N TYR A 234 4.13 17.59 2.35
CA TYR A 234 5.47 17.17 1.95
C TYR A 234 5.70 15.69 2.25
N ALA A 235 5.44 15.25 3.48
CA ALA A 235 5.64 13.85 3.88
C ALA A 235 4.78 12.88 3.04
N LYS A 236 3.51 13.20 2.81
CA LYS A 236 2.62 12.40 1.96
C LYS A 236 3.15 12.27 0.54
N GLU A 237 3.58 13.38 -0.05
CA GLU A 237 4.14 13.39 -1.41
C GLU A 237 5.45 12.61 -1.50
N GLN A 238 6.36 12.81 -0.53
CA GLN A 238 7.63 12.09 -0.52
C GLN A 238 7.47 10.60 -0.25
N ALA A 239 6.52 10.17 0.57
CA ALA A 239 6.21 8.75 0.73
C ALA A 239 5.72 8.12 -0.59
N PHE A 240 4.91 8.84 -1.37
CA PHE A 240 4.51 8.37 -2.70
C PHE A 240 5.70 8.32 -3.66
N TYR A 241 6.55 9.35 -3.69
CA TYR A 241 7.75 9.34 -4.54
C TYR A 241 8.76 8.27 -4.13
N GLN A 242 8.89 7.97 -2.83
CA GLN A 242 9.66 6.85 -2.33
C GLN A 242 9.14 5.53 -2.91
N ALA A 243 7.83 5.31 -2.92
CA ALA A 243 7.24 4.10 -3.50
C ALA A 243 7.54 3.98 -5.00
N ILE A 244 7.36 5.06 -5.78
CA ILE A 244 7.65 5.06 -7.22
C ILE A 244 9.14 4.80 -7.48
N ALA A 245 10.03 5.54 -6.83
CA ALA A 245 11.48 5.33 -7.02
C ALA A 245 11.92 3.91 -6.62
N TRP A 246 11.30 3.34 -5.58
CA TRP A 246 11.56 1.97 -5.15
C TRP A 246 11.13 0.93 -6.18
N PHE A 247 9.93 1.09 -6.77
CA PHE A 247 9.47 0.18 -7.82
C PHE A 247 10.25 0.36 -9.12
N ASP A 248 10.58 1.59 -9.50
CA ASP A 248 11.37 1.86 -10.71
C ASP A 248 12.75 1.17 -10.64
N GLU A 249 13.38 1.12 -9.47
CA GLU A 249 14.69 0.48 -9.27
C GLU A 249 14.61 -1.05 -9.16
N HIS A 250 13.59 -1.57 -8.49
CA HIS A 250 13.58 -2.98 -8.06
C HIS A 250 12.57 -3.87 -8.77
N LEU A 251 11.55 -3.31 -9.44
CA LEU A 251 10.45 -4.06 -10.05
C LEU A 251 10.51 -4.10 -11.59
N LEU A 252 11.19 -3.12 -12.21
CA LEU A 252 11.37 -3.00 -13.66
C LEU A 252 12.62 -3.75 -14.15
#